data_AF-A0A844WUB2-F1
#
_entry.id   AF-A0A844WUB2-F1
#
_cell.length_a   1.000
_cell.length_b   1.000
_cell.length_c   1.000
_cell.angle_alpha   90.00
_cell.angle_beta   90.00
_cell.angle_gamma   90.00
#
_symmetry.space_group_name_H-M   'P 1'
#
loop_
_entity.id
_entity.type
_entity.pdbx_description
1 polymer ?
#
loop_
_entity_poly.entity_id
_entity_poly.type
_entity_poly.pdbx_seq_one_letter_code
_entity_poly.pdbx_strand_id
1 'polypeptide(L)'
;MKYIKCILLTILLTPAISHAIFRIYTGTIGQDNAEFYFDDEYAFYLAGKEHQIKHLSFISKPNDMFNFKVYYANSFEKILDKIVIENFDRGIFNHDADAYQYLTGHSLNGDKINLHEIFKYKKYDEHSLREAEFNNIDYLQQHSTKDFYFKVIVSKKKNEEANIVGIKIYSKHDGKLIQTITGIKGCEFHGYVNIVTHEGFDYNFDGDNNDFYLVKDRYHGPNRTAEYYVYDKTQQQFVKLNLEGNAFRFDYEEKEATSYKNCPGKKGNDYILLTDDFKYIGNNRYKKIKTECLYNADGHVNKDNNRYEYRKQRACKPKEIKACRKYIDTNDYDDY
;
A
#
# COMPACT_ATOMS: atom_id res chain seq x y z
N MET A 1 36.65 -4.85 50.88
CA MET A 1 35.48 -5.45 50.21
C MET A 1 34.72 -4.36 49.50
N LYS A 2 34.78 -4.34 48.16
CA LYS A 2 34.29 -3.24 47.31
C LYS A 2 32.81 -3.46 46.97
N TYR A 3 31.99 -2.47 47.27
CA TYR A 3 30.61 -2.34 46.79
C TYR A 3 30.64 -2.07 45.27
N ILE A 4 30.18 -3.04 44.47
CA ILE A 4 29.89 -2.82 43.06
C ILE A 4 28.43 -2.33 42.99
N LYS A 5 28.26 -1.06 42.62
CA LYS A 5 26.98 -0.47 42.26
C LYS A 5 26.41 -1.22 41.05
N CYS A 6 25.24 -1.84 41.22
CA CYS A 6 24.43 -2.28 40.09
C CYS A 6 23.94 -1.03 39.35
N ILE A 7 24.56 -0.73 38.21
CA ILE A 7 23.96 0.17 37.22
C ILE A 7 22.84 -0.62 36.56
N LEU A 8 21.60 -0.30 36.91
CA LEU A 8 20.41 -0.74 36.22
C LEU A 8 20.44 -0.07 34.83
N LEU A 9 20.95 -0.78 33.83
CA LEU A 9 20.90 -0.34 32.44
C LEU A 9 19.49 -0.63 31.92
N THR A 10 18.53 0.23 32.23
CA THR A 10 17.22 0.26 31.57
C THR A 10 17.49 0.73 30.14
N ILE A 11 17.76 -0.21 29.24
CA ILE A 11 17.67 0.05 27.81
C ILE A 11 16.17 0.26 27.55
N LEU A 12 15.72 1.50 27.66
CA LEU A 12 14.52 1.96 26.98
C LEU A 12 14.85 1.82 25.49
N LEU A 13 14.58 0.65 24.93
CA LEU A 13 14.28 0.50 23.52
C LEU A 13 13.00 1.32 23.32
N THR A 14 13.13 2.64 23.19
CA THR A 14 12.12 3.39 22.46
C THR A 14 12.16 2.76 21.07
N PRO A 15 11.09 2.09 20.60
CA PRO A 15 11.03 1.76 19.19
C PRO A 15 11.33 3.07 18.47
N ALA A 16 12.28 3.06 17.53
CA ALA A 16 12.42 4.16 16.62
C ALA A 16 11.05 4.26 15.93
N ILE A 17 10.19 5.14 16.44
CA ILE A 17 8.89 5.35 15.86
C ILE A 17 9.23 5.88 14.47
N SER A 18 9.09 5.05 13.45
CA SER A 18 9.17 5.51 12.07
C SER A 18 8.21 6.69 11.95
N HIS A 19 8.71 7.87 11.60
CA HIS A 19 7.91 9.09 11.63
C HIS A 19 7.21 9.26 10.28
N ALA A 20 6.31 8.37 9.85
CA ALA A 20 5.62 8.52 8.56
C ALA A 20 4.92 9.89 8.45
N ILE A 21 5.49 10.80 7.66
CA ILE A 21 4.95 12.12 7.32
C ILE A 21 4.51 12.12 5.86
N PHE A 22 3.22 12.29 5.65
CA PHE A 22 2.65 12.48 4.32
C PHE A 22 2.44 13.96 4.05
N ARG A 23 2.93 14.46 2.91
CA ARG A 23 2.71 15.84 2.48
C ARG A 23 2.19 15.91 1.05
N ILE A 24 1.31 16.86 0.78
CA ILE A 24 0.86 17.18 -0.58
C ILE A 24 1.20 18.63 -0.86
N TYR A 25 1.85 18.85 -1.99
CA TYR A 25 2.14 20.16 -2.52
C TYR A 25 1.47 20.34 -3.87
N THR A 26 1.03 21.55 -4.15
CA THR A 26 0.53 21.93 -5.48
C THR A 26 1.20 23.20 -5.96
N GLY A 27 1.29 23.37 -7.26
CA GLY A 27 1.90 24.56 -7.85
C GLY A 27 2.26 24.32 -9.30
N THR A 28 3.48 24.68 -9.69
CA THR A 28 3.90 24.69 -11.09
C THR A 28 5.31 24.15 -11.32
N ILE A 29 5.51 23.58 -12.51
CA ILE A 29 6.83 23.37 -13.14
C ILE A 29 6.77 24.13 -14.48
N GLY A 30 7.51 25.24 -14.57
CA GLY A 30 7.40 26.15 -15.70
C GLY A 30 5.98 26.75 -15.79
N GLN A 31 5.26 26.43 -16.86
CA GLN A 31 3.86 26.85 -17.06
C GLN A 31 2.85 25.78 -16.69
N ASP A 32 3.30 24.56 -16.43
CA ASP A 32 2.44 23.41 -16.18
C ASP A 32 2.08 23.31 -14.71
N ASN A 33 0.81 23.02 -14.42
CA ASN A 33 0.38 22.67 -13.07
C ASN A 33 1.05 21.37 -12.63
N ALA A 34 1.37 21.29 -11.35
CA ALA A 34 1.97 20.12 -10.76
C ALA A 34 1.44 19.83 -9.35
N GLU A 35 1.35 18.55 -9.02
CA GLU A 35 0.98 18.03 -7.71
C GLU A 35 2.06 17.04 -7.25
N PHE A 36 2.64 17.27 -6.08
CA PHE A 36 3.67 16.42 -5.50
C PHE A 36 3.16 15.80 -4.20
N TYR A 37 3.46 14.52 -4.03
CA TYR A 37 3.06 13.69 -2.91
C TYR A 37 4.32 13.12 -2.30
N PHE A 38 4.67 13.62 -1.12
CA PHE A 38 5.84 13.16 -0.38
C PHE A 38 5.41 12.19 0.72
N ASP A 39 6.26 11.20 0.90
CA ASP A 39 6.33 10.25 2.01
C ASP A 39 7.80 10.26 2.52
N ASP A 40 8.08 9.62 3.65
CA ASP A 40 9.38 9.64 4.35
C ASP A 40 10.57 9.23 3.48
N GLU A 41 10.30 8.34 2.54
CA GLU A 41 11.31 7.68 1.71
C GLU A 41 11.14 7.93 0.21
N TYR A 42 9.96 8.38 -0.24
CA TYR A 42 9.61 8.48 -1.65
C TYR A 42 8.79 9.73 -1.95
N ALA A 43 8.86 10.20 -3.19
CA ALA A 43 7.99 11.25 -3.67
C ALA A 43 7.49 10.96 -5.07
N PHE A 44 6.20 11.17 -5.28
CA PHE A 44 5.51 10.96 -6.54
C PHE A 44 4.86 12.25 -6.99
N TYR A 45 4.82 12.50 -8.29
CA TYR A 45 4.19 13.70 -8.80
C TYR A 45 3.51 13.48 -10.15
N LEU A 46 2.55 14.38 -10.40
CA LEU A 46 1.91 14.58 -11.69
C LEU A 46 2.22 16.01 -12.13
N ALA A 47 2.63 16.18 -13.38
CA ALA A 47 2.84 17.51 -13.96
C ALA A 47 2.50 17.52 -15.44
N GLY A 48 1.96 18.64 -15.90
CA GLY A 48 1.65 18.87 -17.31
C GLY A 48 0.54 17.96 -17.84
N LYS A 49 0.54 17.74 -19.16
CA LYS A 49 -0.52 17.04 -19.90
C LYS A 49 -0.25 15.55 -20.15
N GLU A 50 0.86 15.03 -19.63
CA GLU A 50 1.26 13.64 -19.87
C GLU A 50 0.41 12.64 -19.07
N HIS A 51 -0.19 13.09 -17.96
CA HIS A 51 -0.99 12.26 -17.05
C HIS A 51 -0.29 10.96 -16.60
N GLN A 52 1.05 10.98 -16.58
CA GLN A 52 1.88 9.87 -16.10
C GLN A 52 2.42 10.18 -14.71
N ILE A 53 2.34 9.19 -13.83
CA ILE A 53 2.92 9.27 -12.49
C ILE A 53 4.44 9.18 -12.61
N LYS A 54 5.12 10.16 -12.05
CA LYS A 54 6.57 10.25 -12.02
C LYS A 54 7.06 10.04 -10.59
N HIS A 55 8.13 9.29 -10.44
CA HIS A 55 8.77 8.97 -9.16
C HIS A 55 10.09 9.73 -9.04
N LEU A 56 10.31 10.34 -7.88
CA LEU A 56 11.54 11.03 -7.51
C LEU A 56 12.40 10.11 -6.64
N SER A 57 13.48 9.55 -7.20
CA SER A 57 14.42 8.82 -6.35
C SER A 57 15.27 9.80 -5.55
N PHE A 58 15.27 9.68 -4.23
CA PHE A 58 16.19 10.42 -3.37
C PHE A 58 17.63 10.01 -3.68
N ILE A 59 18.42 10.93 -4.26
CA ILE A 59 19.88 10.76 -4.32
C ILE A 59 20.46 11.59 -3.20
N SER A 60 20.77 10.95 -2.08
CA SER A 60 21.51 11.60 -1.01
C SER A 60 22.89 11.99 -1.54
N LYS A 61 23.07 13.26 -1.90
CA LYS A 61 24.39 13.89 -1.90
C LYS A 61 24.39 14.94 -0.79
N PRO A 62 25.47 15.02 0.02
CA PRO A 62 25.54 15.90 1.17
C PRO A 62 25.85 17.35 0.77
N ASN A 63 24.95 17.99 0.02
CA ASN A 63 24.98 19.43 -0.27
C ASN A 63 23.53 19.96 -0.25
N ASP A 64 23.33 21.20 0.17
CA ASP A 64 22.04 21.91 0.38
C ASP A 64 21.13 22.07 -0.87
N MET A 65 21.42 21.33 -1.94
CA MET A 65 20.63 21.19 -3.16
C MET A 65 20.28 19.72 -3.38
N PHE A 66 19.00 19.40 -3.20
CA PHE A 66 18.51 18.04 -3.40
C PHE A 66 18.23 17.78 -4.87
N ASN A 67 18.91 16.78 -5.41
CA ASN A 67 18.77 16.36 -6.80
C ASN A 67 17.95 15.07 -6.86
N PHE A 68 16.74 15.18 -7.40
CA PHE A 68 15.89 14.04 -7.67
C PHE A 68 16.12 13.58 -9.11
N LYS A 69 16.45 12.29 -9.28
CA LYS A 69 16.27 11.65 -10.59
C LYS A 69 14.80 11.29 -10.72
N VAL A 70 14.27 11.52 -11.92
CA VAL A 70 12.89 11.24 -12.25
C VAL A 70 12.79 9.91 -13.00
N TYR A 71 11.82 9.08 -12.64
CA TYR A 71 11.50 7.81 -13.30
C TYR A 71 10.00 7.71 -13.56
N TYR A 72 9.59 6.92 -14.54
CA TYR A 72 8.20 6.44 -14.57
C TYR A 72 7.99 5.44 -13.44
N ALA A 73 6.92 5.64 -12.66
CA ALA A 73 6.67 4.83 -11.46
C ALA A 73 6.53 3.32 -11.75
N ASN A 74 5.93 2.95 -12.90
CA ASN A 74 5.66 1.56 -13.24
C ASN A 74 6.79 0.81 -13.94
N SER A 75 7.80 1.49 -14.50
CA SER A 75 8.83 0.83 -15.32
C SER A 75 10.25 1.04 -14.80
N PHE A 76 10.45 1.91 -13.81
CA PHE A 76 11.77 2.43 -13.42
C PHE A 76 12.61 2.90 -14.62
N GLU A 77 11.98 3.13 -15.78
CA GLU A 77 12.64 3.70 -16.93
C GLU A 77 12.99 5.13 -16.56
N LYS A 78 14.28 5.41 -16.67
CA LYS A 78 14.82 6.70 -16.29
C LYS A 78 14.28 7.74 -17.26
N ILE A 79 13.54 8.70 -16.71
CA ILE A 79 13.24 9.93 -17.41
C ILE A 79 14.54 10.74 -17.39
N LEU A 80 14.96 11.27 -18.53
CA LEU A 80 16.19 12.08 -18.61
C LEU A 80 16.13 13.36 -17.75
N ASP A 81 14.93 13.70 -17.28
CA ASP A 81 14.64 14.85 -16.44
C ASP A 81 15.21 14.72 -15.01
N LYS A 82 15.50 15.86 -14.41
CA LYS A 82 15.94 16.00 -13.01
C LYS A 82 15.17 17.13 -12.38
N ILE A 83 14.76 16.94 -11.14
CA ILE A 83 14.16 17.99 -10.33
C ILE A 83 15.16 18.38 -9.25
N VAL A 84 15.41 19.68 -9.14
CA VAL A 84 16.20 20.26 -8.06
C VAL A 84 15.26 21.06 -7.19
N ILE A 85 15.24 20.77 -5.89
CA ILE A 85 14.57 21.61 -4.89
C ILE A 85 15.64 22.34 -4.08
N GLU A 86 15.49 23.66 -3.98
CA GLU A 86 16.44 24.58 -3.38
C GLU A 86 16.19 24.75 -1.88
N ASN A 87 17.27 25.00 -1.11
CA ASN A 87 17.25 25.23 0.34
C ASN A 87 16.57 24.10 1.15
N PHE A 88 16.57 22.89 0.60
CA PHE A 88 15.93 21.73 1.20
C PHE A 88 16.92 20.98 2.10
N ASP A 89 16.51 20.67 3.32
CA ASP A 89 17.22 19.78 4.24
C ASP A 89 16.33 18.58 4.55
N ARG A 90 16.79 17.37 4.21
CA ARG A 90 16.02 16.14 4.41
C ARG A 90 15.77 15.82 5.88
N GLY A 91 16.74 16.08 6.76
CA GLY A 91 16.58 15.83 8.19
C GLY A 91 15.49 16.72 8.77
N ILE A 92 15.50 18.00 8.43
CA ILE A 92 14.45 18.94 8.82
C ILE A 92 13.12 18.56 8.17
N PHE A 93 13.09 18.28 6.87
CA PHE A 93 11.85 17.94 6.15
C PHE A 93 11.13 16.71 6.73
N ASN A 94 11.89 15.70 7.14
CA ASN A 94 11.37 14.44 7.69
C ASN A 94 11.04 14.51 9.19
N HIS A 95 11.42 15.58 9.91
CA HIS A 95 11.23 15.66 11.37
C HIS A 95 10.46 16.91 11.83
N ASP A 96 10.68 18.05 11.19
CA ASP A 96 10.01 19.30 11.51
C ASP A 96 8.69 19.40 10.73
N ALA A 97 7.57 19.52 11.45
CA ALA A 97 6.27 19.64 10.83
C ALA A 97 6.19 20.90 9.95
N ASP A 98 6.69 22.02 10.46
CA ASP A 98 6.33 23.35 9.96
C ASP A 98 7.42 23.94 9.07
N ALA A 99 8.54 23.22 8.95
CA ALA A 99 9.49 23.46 7.89
C ALA A 99 8.85 23.19 6.51
N TYR A 100 9.18 24.06 5.54
CA TYR A 100 8.88 23.89 4.12
C TYR A 100 7.42 24.01 3.69
N GLN A 101 6.69 25.05 4.12
CA GLN A 101 5.39 25.38 3.53
C GLN A 101 5.46 25.69 2.02
N TYR A 102 6.61 26.17 1.55
CA TYR A 102 6.88 26.46 0.14
C TYR A 102 8.12 25.71 -0.30
N LEU A 103 8.07 25.12 -1.50
CA LEU A 103 9.23 24.53 -2.16
C LEU A 103 9.47 25.26 -3.47
N THR A 104 10.71 25.67 -3.70
CA THR A 104 11.15 26.29 -4.95
C THR A 104 12.30 25.50 -5.54
N GLY A 105 12.46 25.59 -6.86
CA GLY A 105 13.53 24.88 -7.52
C GLY A 105 13.48 24.99 -9.03
N HIS A 106 14.05 24.01 -9.71
CA HIS A 106 14.07 23.98 -11.18
C HIS A 106 14.17 22.56 -11.74
N SER A 107 13.65 22.36 -12.95
CA SER A 107 13.86 21.14 -13.75
C SER A 107 15.24 21.14 -14.41
N LEU A 108 15.64 20.03 -15.02
CA LEU A 108 16.91 19.94 -15.79
C LEU A 108 16.93 20.92 -16.97
N ASN A 109 15.75 21.21 -17.54
CA ASN A 109 15.60 22.13 -18.65
C ASN A 109 15.58 23.61 -18.19
N GLY A 110 15.68 23.86 -16.88
CA GLY A 110 15.66 25.20 -16.29
C GLY A 110 14.25 25.73 -15.99
N ASP A 111 13.22 24.91 -16.11
CA ASP A 111 11.85 25.32 -15.78
C ASP A 111 11.74 25.56 -14.28
N LYS A 112 11.28 26.75 -13.89
CA LYS A 112 11.13 27.10 -12.48
C LYS A 112 10.05 26.26 -11.82
N ILE A 113 10.34 25.74 -10.63
CA ILE A 113 9.41 25.00 -9.79
C ILE A 113 8.98 25.90 -8.64
N ASN A 114 7.67 26.02 -8.41
CA ASN A 114 7.10 26.71 -7.26
C ASN A 114 5.92 25.89 -6.74
N LEU A 115 6.01 25.43 -5.50
CA LEU A 115 5.05 24.55 -4.87
C LEU A 115 4.66 25.08 -3.49
N HIS A 116 3.41 24.88 -3.11
CA HIS A 116 2.84 25.24 -1.81
C HIS A 116 2.19 24.02 -1.16
N GLU A 117 2.49 23.80 0.12
CA GLU A 117 1.92 22.71 0.92
C GLU A 117 0.42 22.93 1.11
N ILE A 118 -0.40 21.96 0.71
CA ILE A 118 -1.86 22.00 0.92
C ILE A 118 -2.34 20.98 1.95
N PHE A 119 -1.50 19.99 2.27
CA PHE A 119 -1.84 18.95 3.23
C PHE A 119 -0.59 18.37 3.86
N LYS A 120 -0.72 18.03 5.14
CA LYS A 120 0.32 17.39 5.94
C LYS A 120 -0.33 16.48 6.98
N TYR A 121 0.17 15.27 7.11
CA TYR A 121 -0.28 14.31 8.12
C TYR A 121 0.88 13.47 8.64
N LYS A 122 1.10 13.50 9.96
CA LYS A 122 2.08 12.68 10.66
C LYS A 122 1.38 11.46 11.25
N LYS A 123 1.59 10.28 10.69
CA LYS A 123 0.83 9.08 11.09
C LYS A 123 1.05 8.69 12.55
N TYR A 124 2.31 8.73 13.00
CA TYR A 124 2.73 8.20 14.30
C TYR A 124 3.05 9.26 15.35
N ASP A 125 2.74 10.53 15.08
CA ASP A 125 2.83 11.61 16.05
C ASP A 125 1.65 11.55 17.05
N GLU A 126 1.92 11.68 18.35
CA GLU A 126 0.89 11.51 19.39
C GLU A 126 -0.27 12.50 19.22
N HIS A 127 0.04 13.76 18.91
CA HIS A 127 -0.98 14.76 18.65
C HIS A 127 -1.81 14.40 17.43
N SER A 128 -1.18 13.99 16.34
CA SER A 128 -1.86 13.58 15.11
C SER A 128 -2.71 12.33 15.28
N LEU A 129 -2.27 11.36 16.09
CA LEU A 129 -3.06 10.17 16.41
C LEU A 129 -4.38 10.55 17.10
N ARG A 130 -4.36 11.49 18.04
CA ARG A 130 -5.52 11.85 18.86
C ARG A 130 -6.40 12.93 18.24
N GLU A 131 -5.80 14.01 17.74
CA GLU A 131 -6.49 15.26 17.42
C GLU A 131 -6.66 15.56 15.94
N ALA A 132 -5.81 15.01 15.06
CA ALA A 132 -5.91 15.29 13.63
C ALA A 132 -7.24 14.77 13.07
N GLU A 133 -7.90 15.62 12.29
CA GLU A 133 -9.15 15.31 11.61
C GLU A 133 -9.11 15.92 10.22
N PHE A 134 -9.44 15.12 9.22
CA PHE A 134 -9.51 15.57 7.84
C PHE A 134 -10.45 14.65 7.07
N ASN A 135 -11.08 15.20 6.03
CA ASN A 135 -12.03 14.47 5.22
C ASN A 135 -11.69 14.64 3.75
N ASN A 136 -11.76 13.53 3.02
CA ASN A 136 -11.70 13.49 1.57
C ASN A 136 -10.42 14.11 0.97
N ILE A 137 -9.27 13.77 1.56
CA ILE A 137 -7.96 14.13 1.01
C ILE A 137 -7.63 13.15 -0.11
N ASP A 138 -7.43 13.67 -1.32
CA ASP A 138 -7.00 12.86 -2.46
C ASP A 138 -5.49 12.60 -2.37
N TYR A 139 -5.09 11.34 -2.27
CA TYR A 139 -3.69 10.94 -2.21
C TYR A 139 -3.30 10.07 -3.41
N LEU A 140 -2.29 10.50 -4.18
CA LEU A 140 -1.84 9.79 -5.38
C LEU A 140 -1.26 8.43 -5.04
N GLN A 141 -1.58 7.42 -5.84
CA GLN A 141 -1.01 6.09 -5.72
C GLN A 141 0.12 5.91 -6.74
N GLN A 142 1.19 5.21 -6.36
CA GLN A 142 2.33 5.02 -7.26
C GLN A 142 1.98 4.14 -8.46
N HIS A 143 1.18 3.10 -8.21
CA HIS A 143 0.82 2.12 -9.18
C HIS A 143 -0.30 2.65 -10.06
N SER A 144 -0.21 2.32 -11.33
CA SER A 144 -1.19 2.67 -12.33
C SER A 144 -1.28 1.57 -13.36
N THR A 145 -2.39 1.51 -14.08
CA THR A 145 -2.50 0.57 -15.19
C THR A 145 -1.93 1.22 -16.45
N LYS A 146 -2.04 0.52 -17.58
CA LYS A 146 -1.75 1.09 -18.88
C LYS A 146 -2.56 2.35 -19.14
N ASP A 147 -3.86 2.30 -18.86
CA ASP A 147 -4.80 3.34 -19.28
C ASP A 147 -5.25 4.27 -18.16
N PHE A 148 -5.03 3.90 -16.88
CA PHE A 148 -5.57 4.63 -15.74
C PHE A 148 -4.53 4.90 -14.66
N TYR A 149 -4.66 6.04 -13.97
CA TYR A 149 -3.99 6.33 -12.71
C TYR A 149 -5.00 6.59 -11.59
N PHE A 150 -4.56 6.44 -10.35
CA PHE A 150 -5.46 6.39 -9.21
C PHE A 150 -5.07 7.39 -8.12
N LYS A 151 -6.08 8.02 -7.51
CA LYS A 151 -5.95 8.68 -6.21
C LYS A 151 -6.87 7.97 -5.22
N VAL A 152 -6.40 7.63 -4.03
CA VAL A 152 -7.28 7.18 -2.94
C VAL A 152 -7.85 8.41 -2.24
N ILE A 153 -9.07 8.30 -1.74
CA ILE A 153 -9.72 9.32 -0.92
C ILE A 153 -9.53 8.92 0.53
N VAL A 154 -8.81 9.74 1.30
CA VAL A 154 -8.43 9.47 2.68
C VAL A 154 -9.21 10.38 3.63
N SER A 155 -9.73 9.79 4.70
CA SER A 155 -10.37 10.52 5.79
C SER A 155 -9.89 9.98 7.14
N LYS A 156 -9.87 10.85 8.14
CA LYS A 156 -9.52 10.54 9.52
C LYS A 156 -10.43 11.33 10.45
N LYS A 157 -11.02 10.65 11.43
CA LYS A 157 -11.66 11.29 12.58
C LYS A 157 -10.69 11.32 13.76
N LYS A 158 -10.98 12.19 14.73
CA LYS A 158 -10.27 12.20 16.01
C LYS A 158 -10.26 10.81 16.65
N ASN A 159 -9.13 10.43 17.23
CA ASN A 159 -8.90 9.14 17.89
C ASN A 159 -9.07 7.89 17.00
N GLU A 160 -9.17 8.03 15.68
CA GLU A 160 -9.20 6.92 14.72
C GLU A 160 -7.99 7.01 13.79
N GLU A 161 -7.49 5.91 13.23
CA GLU A 161 -6.46 5.97 12.18
C GLU A 161 -7.01 6.54 10.86
N ALA A 162 -6.11 7.03 10.00
CA ALA A 162 -6.49 7.46 8.66
C ALA A 162 -6.92 6.24 7.82
N ASN A 163 -8.08 6.36 7.19
CA ASN A 163 -8.69 5.28 6.40
C ASN A 163 -8.98 5.74 4.98
N ILE A 164 -8.93 4.80 4.05
CA ILE A 164 -9.39 4.98 2.68
C ILE A 164 -10.91 4.80 2.65
N VAL A 165 -11.60 5.83 2.17
CA VAL A 165 -13.07 5.88 2.04
C VAL A 165 -13.56 5.83 0.60
N GLY A 166 -12.64 5.94 -0.37
CA GLY A 166 -12.94 5.88 -1.79
C GLY A 166 -11.70 5.87 -2.68
N ILE A 167 -11.92 5.76 -3.99
CA ILE A 167 -10.89 5.81 -5.03
C ILE A 167 -11.40 6.68 -6.18
N LYS A 168 -10.58 7.62 -6.64
CA LYS A 168 -10.77 8.34 -7.89
C LYS A 168 -9.88 7.74 -8.96
N ILE A 169 -10.49 7.45 -10.11
CA ILE A 169 -9.84 6.77 -11.23
C ILE A 169 -9.83 7.73 -12.42
N TYR A 170 -8.64 7.97 -12.94
CA TYR A 170 -8.43 8.94 -14.01
C TYR A 170 -7.85 8.27 -15.25
N SER A 171 -8.31 8.69 -16.41
CA SER A 171 -7.75 8.31 -17.70
C SER A 171 -6.38 8.96 -17.89
N LYS A 172 -5.38 8.16 -18.24
CA LYS A 172 -4.05 8.65 -18.65
C LYS A 172 -4.06 9.29 -20.03
N HIS A 173 -5.05 8.95 -20.86
CA HIS A 173 -5.15 9.49 -22.22
C HIS A 173 -5.45 11.00 -22.20
N ASP A 174 -6.35 11.45 -21.32
CA ASP A 174 -6.84 12.84 -21.33
C ASP A 174 -7.00 13.47 -19.93
N GLY A 175 -6.59 12.78 -18.86
CA GLY A 175 -6.62 13.29 -17.50
C GLY A 175 -8.01 13.35 -16.87
N LYS A 176 -9.05 12.86 -17.56
CA LYS A 176 -10.42 12.95 -17.04
C LYS A 176 -10.66 11.94 -15.93
N LEU A 177 -11.39 12.38 -14.91
CA LEU A 177 -11.98 11.50 -13.90
C LEU A 177 -13.02 10.60 -14.59
N ILE A 178 -12.77 9.30 -14.59
CA ILE A 178 -13.65 8.28 -15.19
C ILE A 178 -14.64 7.77 -14.16
N GLN A 179 -14.19 7.56 -12.91
CA GLN A 179 -15.03 7.00 -11.87
C GLN A 179 -14.56 7.45 -10.49
N THR A 180 -15.53 7.61 -9.58
CA THR A 180 -15.27 7.66 -8.14
C THR A 180 -15.94 6.47 -7.47
N ILE A 181 -15.16 5.58 -6.88
CA ILE A 181 -15.64 4.50 -6.01
C ILE A 181 -15.73 5.06 -4.60
N THR A 182 -16.86 4.86 -3.92
CA THR A 182 -17.12 5.37 -2.56
C THR A 182 -17.59 4.25 -1.63
N GLY A 183 -17.62 4.53 -0.32
CA GLY A 183 -18.16 3.59 0.67
C GLY A 183 -17.21 2.45 1.01
N ILE A 184 -15.91 2.62 0.75
CA ILE A 184 -14.86 1.69 1.18
C ILE A 184 -14.77 1.73 2.71
N LYS A 185 -14.66 0.56 3.34
CA LYS A 185 -14.65 0.40 4.80
C LYS A 185 -13.56 -0.55 5.25
N GLY A 186 -12.95 -0.23 6.40
CA GLY A 186 -11.90 -1.04 7.03
C GLY A 186 -10.69 -1.19 6.12
N CYS A 187 -10.21 -0.06 5.60
CA CYS A 187 -9.07 0.01 4.70
C CYS A 187 -8.12 1.07 5.26
N GLU A 188 -7.02 0.63 5.85
CA GLU A 188 -6.01 1.50 6.45
C GLU A 188 -5.25 2.26 5.36
N PHE A 189 -4.84 3.49 5.68
CA PHE A 189 -4.00 4.29 4.79
C PHE A 189 -2.51 3.97 5.01
N HIS A 190 -1.84 3.55 3.95
CA HIS A 190 -0.42 3.19 3.90
C HIS A 190 0.35 4.07 2.90
N GLY A 191 -0.10 5.32 2.67
CA GLY A 191 0.58 6.22 1.75
C GLY A 191 0.29 5.92 0.27
N TYR A 192 1.35 5.76 -0.51
CA TYR A 192 1.28 5.65 -1.97
C TYR A 192 1.08 4.21 -2.49
N VAL A 193 1.06 3.20 -1.60
CA VAL A 193 1.08 1.75 -1.96
C VAL A 193 -0.24 0.99 -1.74
N ASN A 194 -1.35 1.67 -1.44
CA ASN A 194 -2.62 0.99 -1.18
C ASN A 194 -3.22 0.33 -2.43
N ILE A 195 -3.00 0.90 -3.62
CA ILE A 195 -3.41 0.29 -4.89
C ILE A 195 -2.26 -0.50 -5.49
N VAL A 196 -2.56 -1.72 -5.95
CA VAL A 196 -1.60 -2.57 -6.63
C VAL A 196 -2.10 -3.01 -7.99
N THR A 197 -1.27 -2.79 -9.00
CA THR A 197 -1.47 -3.16 -10.40
C THR A 197 -0.28 -3.98 -10.87
N HIS A 198 -0.48 -4.83 -11.87
CA HIS A 198 0.58 -5.55 -12.57
C HIS A 198 0.13 -5.80 -13.99
N GLU A 199 1.06 -5.83 -14.95
CA GLU A 199 0.76 -6.06 -16.37
C GLU A 199 0.13 -7.43 -16.67
N GLY A 200 0.17 -8.36 -15.70
CA GLY A 200 -0.43 -9.69 -15.79
C GLY A 200 -1.71 -9.84 -14.97
N PHE A 201 -2.20 -8.78 -14.34
CA PHE A 201 -3.48 -8.83 -13.62
C PHE A 201 -4.64 -8.78 -14.59
N ASP A 202 -5.37 -9.89 -14.68
CA ASP A 202 -6.60 -10.07 -15.42
C ASP A 202 -7.52 -10.96 -14.57
N TYR A 203 -8.19 -10.37 -13.59
CA TYR A 203 -9.00 -11.07 -12.60
C TYR A 203 -10.40 -11.43 -13.13
N ASN A 204 -10.81 -10.98 -14.32
CA ASN A 204 -12.05 -11.43 -14.96
C ASN A 204 -11.81 -12.24 -16.25
N PHE A 205 -10.54 -12.49 -16.59
CA PHE A 205 -10.08 -13.31 -17.71
C PHE A 205 -10.57 -12.81 -19.07
N ASP A 206 -10.62 -11.49 -19.24
CA ASP A 206 -11.09 -10.81 -20.45
C ASP A 206 -9.95 -10.28 -21.34
N GLY A 207 -8.69 -10.45 -20.92
CA GLY A 207 -7.49 -10.00 -21.61
C GLY A 207 -7.21 -8.50 -21.48
N ASP A 208 -7.94 -7.78 -20.63
CA ASP A 208 -7.64 -6.40 -20.21
C ASP A 208 -6.81 -6.39 -18.93
N ASN A 209 -5.62 -5.82 -19.00
CA ASN A 209 -4.70 -5.74 -17.86
C ASN A 209 -4.83 -4.41 -17.12
N ASN A 210 -6.05 -3.86 -17.09
CA ASN A 210 -6.41 -2.68 -16.30
C ASN A 210 -6.89 -3.03 -14.89
N ASP A 211 -6.87 -4.31 -14.52
CA ASP A 211 -7.35 -4.74 -13.21
C ASP A 211 -6.39 -4.35 -12.09
N PHE A 212 -6.96 -4.13 -10.89
CA PHE A 212 -6.18 -3.76 -9.71
C PHE A 212 -6.78 -4.35 -8.43
N TYR A 213 -5.99 -4.36 -7.37
CA TYR A 213 -6.52 -4.59 -6.03
C TYR A 213 -6.14 -3.48 -5.06
N LEU A 214 -7.04 -3.24 -4.11
CA LEU A 214 -6.84 -2.35 -2.98
C LEU A 214 -6.43 -3.17 -1.77
N VAL A 215 -5.23 -2.91 -1.24
CA VAL A 215 -4.76 -3.44 0.04
C VAL A 215 -5.58 -2.84 1.17
N LYS A 216 -6.14 -3.69 2.05
CA LYS A 216 -6.99 -3.23 3.16
C LYS A 216 -6.27 -3.07 4.49
N ASP A 217 -5.41 -4.01 4.84
CA ASP A 217 -4.89 -4.16 6.20
C ASP A 217 -3.36 -4.08 6.28
N ARG A 218 -2.64 -4.76 5.38
CA ARG A 218 -1.17 -4.76 5.38
C ARG A 218 -0.59 -5.07 4.02
N TYR A 219 0.63 -4.60 3.79
CA TYR A 219 1.32 -4.80 2.53
C TYR A 219 2.02 -6.17 2.48
N HIS A 220 2.64 -6.60 3.58
CA HIS A 220 3.37 -7.85 3.67
C HIS A 220 2.76 -8.85 4.67
N GLY A 221 3.20 -10.11 4.55
CA GLY A 221 2.84 -11.19 5.47
C GLY A 221 1.61 -12.03 5.07
N PRO A 222 1.32 -13.07 5.87
CA PRO A 222 0.17 -13.95 5.66
C PRO A 222 -1.15 -13.22 5.93
N ASN A 223 -2.25 -13.82 5.49
CA ASN A 223 -3.62 -13.37 5.81
C ASN A 223 -4.03 -11.97 5.32
N ARG A 224 -3.22 -11.30 4.51
CA ARG A 224 -3.59 -9.99 3.94
C ARG A 224 -4.97 -10.02 3.29
N THR A 225 -5.73 -8.95 3.46
CA THR A 225 -7.03 -8.75 2.84
C THR A 225 -6.97 -7.67 1.77
N ALA A 226 -7.71 -7.88 0.70
CA ALA A 226 -7.74 -6.97 -0.44
C ALA A 226 -9.13 -6.94 -1.07
N GLU A 227 -9.45 -5.82 -1.72
CA GLU A 227 -10.60 -5.71 -2.60
C GLU A 227 -10.14 -5.70 -4.05
N TYR A 228 -10.70 -6.57 -4.88
CA TYR A 228 -10.30 -6.71 -6.29
C TYR A 228 -11.28 -5.97 -7.18
N TYR A 229 -10.76 -5.22 -8.14
CA TYR A 229 -11.51 -4.40 -9.07
C TYR A 229 -11.08 -4.71 -10.50
N VAL A 230 -12.07 -4.87 -11.38
CA VAL A 230 -11.84 -5.17 -12.80
C VAL A 230 -12.46 -4.11 -13.68
N TYR A 231 -11.83 -3.79 -14.80
CA TYR A 231 -12.39 -2.82 -15.74
C TYR A 231 -13.43 -3.46 -16.66
N ASP A 232 -14.71 -3.13 -16.48
CA ASP A 232 -15.77 -3.59 -17.38
C ASP A 232 -15.85 -2.66 -18.59
N LYS A 233 -15.28 -3.09 -19.73
CA LYS A 233 -15.31 -2.35 -21.00
C LYS A 233 -16.72 -2.01 -21.49
N THR A 234 -17.72 -2.84 -21.16
CA THR A 234 -19.11 -2.61 -21.59
C THR A 234 -19.72 -1.44 -20.83
N GLN A 235 -19.42 -1.35 -19.52
CA GLN A 235 -19.91 -0.29 -18.65
C GLN A 235 -18.96 0.92 -18.59
N GLN A 236 -17.76 0.79 -19.16
CA GLN A 236 -16.66 1.75 -19.09
C GLN A 236 -16.31 2.18 -17.66
N GLN A 237 -16.41 1.25 -16.70
CA GLN A 237 -16.17 1.51 -15.30
C GLN A 237 -15.58 0.29 -14.60
N PHE A 238 -14.95 0.52 -13.45
CA PHE A 238 -14.45 -0.54 -12.60
C PHE A 238 -15.57 -1.15 -11.76
N VAL A 239 -15.55 -2.47 -11.68
CA VAL A 239 -16.50 -3.27 -10.91
C VAL A 239 -15.73 -4.04 -9.83
N LYS A 240 -16.20 -3.94 -8.59
CA LYS A 240 -15.68 -4.73 -7.47
C LYS A 240 -16.07 -6.20 -7.63
N LEU A 241 -15.10 -7.10 -7.60
CA LEU A 241 -15.34 -8.53 -7.59
C LEU A 241 -15.91 -8.99 -6.24
N ASN A 242 -16.77 -10.01 -6.28
CA ASN A 242 -17.35 -10.64 -5.09
C ASN A 242 -16.41 -11.67 -4.44
N LEU A 243 -15.13 -11.30 -4.28
CA LEU A 243 -14.11 -12.10 -3.63
C LEU A 243 -13.92 -11.61 -2.19
N GLU A 244 -14.24 -12.48 -1.25
CA GLU A 244 -14.02 -12.26 0.18
C GLU A 244 -13.15 -13.38 0.72
N GLY A 245 -11.97 -13.03 1.23
CA GLY A 245 -10.95 -13.98 1.63
C GLY A 245 -9.63 -13.29 1.93
N ASN A 246 -8.56 -14.10 1.97
CA ASN A 246 -7.24 -13.69 2.37
C ASN A 246 -6.22 -14.17 1.34
N ALA A 247 -5.19 -13.37 1.07
CA ALA A 247 -4.02 -13.73 0.27
C ALA A 247 -4.35 -14.52 -1.02
N PHE A 248 -5.28 -14.02 -1.83
CA PHE A 248 -5.73 -14.72 -3.04
C PHE A 248 -4.57 -15.01 -3.99
N ARG A 249 -4.68 -16.14 -4.69
CA ARG A 249 -3.91 -16.47 -5.89
C ARG A 249 -4.89 -16.75 -7.02
N PHE A 250 -4.53 -16.36 -8.23
CA PHE A 250 -5.34 -16.55 -9.41
C PHE A 250 -4.65 -17.56 -10.33
N ASP A 251 -5.42 -18.55 -10.75
CA ASP A 251 -5.05 -19.49 -11.79
C ASP A 251 -5.71 -19.03 -13.10
N TYR A 252 -4.90 -18.50 -14.00
CA TYR A 252 -5.37 -17.92 -15.26
C TYR A 252 -5.74 -18.98 -16.30
N GLU A 253 -5.17 -20.19 -16.20
CA GLU A 253 -5.49 -21.30 -17.11
C GLU A 253 -6.84 -21.89 -16.74
N GLU A 254 -7.03 -22.18 -15.46
CA GLU A 254 -8.28 -22.76 -14.96
C GLU A 254 -9.36 -21.69 -14.71
N LYS A 255 -9.02 -20.40 -14.73
CA LYS A 255 -9.93 -19.29 -14.39
C LYS A 255 -10.50 -19.43 -12.99
N GLU A 256 -9.61 -19.70 -12.05
CA GLU A 256 -9.92 -19.93 -10.64
C GLU A 256 -9.19 -18.94 -9.74
N ALA A 257 -9.75 -18.71 -8.56
CA ALA A 257 -9.11 -17.93 -7.52
C ALA A 257 -9.15 -18.72 -6.21
N THR A 258 -8.01 -18.80 -5.52
CA THR A 258 -7.89 -19.52 -4.26
C THR A 258 -7.49 -18.54 -3.15
N SER A 259 -8.32 -18.44 -2.12
CA SER A 259 -8.03 -17.70 -0.89
C SER A 259 -7.31 -18.60 0.10
N TYR A 260 -6.24 -18.09 0.72
CA TYR A 260 -5.44 -18.79 1.73
C TYR A 260 -5.49 -18.05 3.06
N LYS A 261 -5.91 -18.75 4.12
CA LYS A 261 -5.86 -18.23 5.48
C LYS A 261 -5.11 -19.17 6.40
N ASN A 262 -4.16 -18.59 7.12
CA ASN A 262 -3.23 -19.20 8.01
C ASN A 262 -3.61 -18.86 9.46
N CYS A 263 -3.89 -19.86 10.30
CA CYS A 263 -4.31 -19.64 11.67
C CYS A 263 -3.50 -20.48 12.67
N PRO A 264 -3.27 -20.00 13.90
CA PRO A 264 -2.67 -20.82 14.94
C PRO A 264 -3.57 -22.02 15.28
N GLY A 265 -2.94 -23.16 15.54
CA GLY A 265 -3.61 -24.34 16.08
C GLY A 265 -3.79 -24.24 17.61
N LYS A 266 -4.05 -25.38 18.25
CA LYS A 266 -4.25 -25.43 19.71
C LYS A 266 -2.95 -25.33 20.52
N LYS A 267 -1.83 -25.76 19.93
CA LYS A 267 -0.50 -25.74 20.55
C LYS A 267 0.40 -24.79 19.75
N GLY A 268 1.49 -24.32 20.36
CA GLY A 268 2.37 -23.31 19.77
C GLY A 268 2.93 -23.65 18.38
N ASN A 269 3.19 -24.94 18.09
CA ASN A 269 3.70 -25.39 16.80
C ASN A 269 2.62 -26.04 15.91
N ASP A 270 1.35 -25.92 16.29
CA ASP A 270 0.24 -26.37 15.47
C ASP A 270 -0.27 -25.21 14.61
N TYR A 271 -0.78 -25.54 13.45
CA TYR A 271 -1.18 -24.56 12.45
C TYR A 271 -2.38 -25.07 11.63
N ILE A 272 -3.28 -24.18 11.26
CA ILE A 272 -4.45 -24.46 10.44
C ILE A 272 -4.31 -23.70 9.12
N LEU A 273 -4.33 -24.44 8.01
CA LEU A 273 -4.48 -23.88 6.67
C LEU A 273 -5.95 -24.01 6.25
N LEU A 274 -6.61 -22.88 6.01
CA LEU A 274 -7.95 -22.80 5.45
C LEU A 274 -7.84 -22.27 4.02
N THR A 275 -8.39 -23.03 3.08
CA THR A 275 -8.38 -22.72 1.66
C THR A 275 -9.82 -22.65 1.15
N ASP A 276 -10.16 -21.58 0.45
CA ASP A 276 -11.45 -21.43 -0.24
C ASP A 276 -11.18 -21.25 -1.74
N ASP A 277 -11.70 -22.15 -2.57
CA ASP A 277 -11.56 -22.08 -4.03
C ASP A 277 -12.81 -21.49 -4.68
N PHE A 278 -12.59 -20.65 -5.68
CA PHE A 278 -13.62 -19.93 -6.39
C PHE A 278 -13.44 -20.12 -7.90
N LYS A 279 -14.52 -20.47 -8.60
CA LYS A 279 -14.56 -20.52 -10.06
C LYS A 279 -15.14 -19.22 -10.61
N TYR A 280 -14.52 -18.67 -11.65
CA TYR A 280 -15.14 -17.60 -12.40
C TYR A 280 -16.33 -18.10 -13.21
N ILE A 281 -17.46 -17.40 -13.11
CA ILE A 281 -18.72 -17.80 -13.74
C ILE A 281 -19.21 -16.78 -14.78
N GLY A 282 -18.35 -15.85 -15.19
CA GLY A 282 -18.69 -14.75 -16.10
C GLY A 282 -19.28 -13.53 -15.40
N ASN A 283 -19.44 -12.45 -16.16
CA ASN A 283 -20.01 -11.16 -15.72
C ASN A 283 -19.32 -10.59 -14.48
N ASN A 284 -17.97 -10.67 -14.42
CA ASN A 284 -17.18 -10.16 -13.29
C ASN A 284 -17.57 -10.80 -11.94
N ARG A 285 -17.97 -12.09 -11.96
CA ARG A 285 -18.41 -12.81 -10.76
C ARG A 285 -17.73 -14.15 -10.57
N TYR A 286 -17.52 -14.47 -9.30
CA TYR A 286 -16.97 -15.72 -8.82
C TYR A 286 -17.98 -16.50 -7.99
N LYS A 287 -17.92 -17.82 -8.05
CA LYS A 287 -18.67 -18.73 -7.19
C LYS A 287 -17.69 -19.57 -6.38
N LYS A 288 -17.83 -19.56 -5.05
CA LYS A 288 -17.11 -20.48 -4.18
C LYS A 288 -17.54 -21.92 -4.51
N ILE A 289 -16.58 -22.77 -4.86
CA ILE A 289 -16.82 -24.16 -5.25
C ILE A 289 -16.35 -25.14 -4.17
N LYS A 290 -15.36 -24.76 -3.36
CA LYS A 290 -14.73 -25.66 -2.40
C LYS A 290 -14.21 -24.88 -1.19
N THR A 291 -14.26 -25.55 -0.04
CA THR A 291 -13.56 -25.13 1.18
C THR A 291 -12.80 -26.34 1.70
N GLU A 292 -11.50 -26.19 1.88
CA GLU A 292 -10.64 -27.18 2.51
C GLU A 292 -10.01 -26.62 3.78
N CYS A 293 -9.83 -27.46 4.79
CA CYS A 293 -9.16 -27.05 6.01
C CYS A 293 -8.29 -28.18 6.53
N LEU A 294 -6.99 -27.91 6.60
CA LEU A 294 -5.96 -28.83 7.06
C LEU A 294 -5.41 -28.36 8.41
N TYR A 295 -5.56 -29.20 9.42
CA TYR A 295 -4.91 -29.03 10.71
C TYR A 295 -3.57 -29.75 10.68
N ASN A 296 -2.50 -28.99 10.82
CA ASN A 296 -1.12 -29.46 10.91
C ASN A 296 -0.66 -29.39 12.37
N ALA A 297 -0.16 -30.51 12.91
CA ALA A 297 0.22 -30.62 14.30
C ALA A 297 1.68 -31.02 14.50
N ASP A 298 2.21 -30.62 15.65
CA ASP A 298 3.56 -30.96 16.12
C ASP A 298 4.64 -30.55 15.08
N GLY A 299 4.62 -29.27 14.67
CA GLY A 299 5.60 -28.70 13.74
C GLY A 299 7.03 -28.72 14.28
N HIS A 300 7.99 -29.06 13.43
CA HIS A 300 9.41 -29.19 13.76
C HIS A 300 10.31 -28.95 12.55
N VAL A 301 11.55 -28.53 12.79
CA VAL A 301 12.58 -28.52 11.74
C VAL A 301 13.15 -29.92 11.62
N ASN A 302 13.02 -30.52 10.43
CA ASN A 302 13.64 -31.77 10.08
C ASN A 302 15.15 -31.54 9.95
N LYS A 303 15.94 -32.29 10.73
CA LYS A 303 17.39 -32.10 10.84
C LYS A 303 18.14 -32.56 9.59
N ASP A 304 17.56 -33.44 8.78
CA ASP A 304 18.21 -34.05 7.63
C ASP A 304 18.17 -33.13 6.40
N ASN A 305 17.08 -32.37 6.25
CA ASN A 305 16.87 -31.48 5.11
C ASN A 305 16.71 -30.00 5.49
N ASN A 306 16.76 -29.68 6.79
CA ASN A 306 16.57 -28.35 7.36
C ASN A 306 15.23 -27.69 6.97
N ARG A 307 14.19 -28.48 6.66
CA ARG A 307 12.84 -28.00 6.32
C ARG A 307 11.90 -28.08 7.51
N TYR A 308 10.95 -27.15 7.59
CA TYR A 308 9.89 -27.22 8.58
C TYR A 308 8.81 -28.22 8.14
N GLU A 309 8.50 -29.20 8.98
CA GLU A 309 7.60 -30.32 8.70
C GLU A 309 6.62 -30.55 9.87
N TYR A 310 5.50 -31.22 9.58
CA TYR A 310 4.47 -31.54 10.57
C TYR A 310 4.35 -33.05 10.73
N ARG A 311 4.27 -33.53 11.98
CA ARG A 311 4.18 -34.98 12.24
C ARG A 311 2.79 -35.55 11.98
N LYS A 312 1.75 -34.71 12.06
CA LYS A 312 0.35 -35.14 11.90
C LYS A 312 -0.42 -34.12 11.09
N GLN A 313 -1.22 -34.62 10.17
CA GLN A 313 -2.12 -33.82 9.35
C GLN A 313 -3.51 -34.45 9.36
N ARG A 314 -4.55 -33.63 9.45
CA ARG A 314 -5.95 -34.08 9.38
C ARG A 314 -6.87 -32.97 8.92
N ALA A 315 -8.08 -33.33 8.49
CA ALA A 315 -9.14 -32.35 8.30
C ALA A 315 -9.46 -31.60 9.61
N CYS A 316 -9.77 -30.31 9.49
CA CYS A 316 -10.22 -29.50 10.61
C CYS A 316 -11.59 -29.91 11.14
N LYS A 317 -11.83 -29.69 12.43
CA LYS A 317 -13.16 -29.77 13.03
C LYS A 317 -13.95 -28.48 12.72
N PRO A 318 -15.30 -28.51 12.69
CA PRO A 318 -16.11 -27.31 12.39
C PRO A 318 -15.79 -26.10 13.27
N LYS A 319 -15.49 -26.32 14.57
CA LYS A 319 -15.09 -25.26 15.49
C LYS A 319 -13.73 -24.62 15.16
N GLU A 320 -12.80 -25.40 14.60
CA GLU A 320 -11.47 -24.94 14.19
C GLU A 320 -11.60 -24.05 12.94
N ILE A 321 -12.47 -24.42 11.99
CA ILE A 321 -12.81 -23.59 10.82
C ILE A 321 -13.42 -22.26 11.27
N LYS A 322 -14.42 -22.30 12.17
CA LYS A 322 -15.08 -21.09 12.68
C LYS A 322 -14.12 -20.16 13.42
N ALA A 323 -13.22 -20.73 14.23
CA ALA A 323 -12.20 -19.97 14.93
C ALA A 323 -11.21 -19.34 13.95
N CYS A 324 -10.70 -20.11 12.97
CA CYS A 324 -9.76 -19.62 11.97
C CYS A 324 -10.37 -18.50 11.10
N ARG A 325 -11.64 -18.61 10.70
CA ARG A 325 -12.31 -17.51 9.97
C ARG A 325 -12.32 -16.19 10.75
N LYS A 326 -12.45 -16.25 12.08
CA LYS A 326 -12.46 -15.07 12.97
C LYS A 326 -11.07 -14.61 13.41
N TYR A 327 -10.03 -15.41 13.16
CA TYR A 327 -8.67 -15.05 13.54
C TYR A 327 -8.23 -13.80 12.78
N ILE A 328 -7.66 -12.85 13.51
CA ILE A 328 -7.00 -11.66 12.99
C ILE A 328 -5.54 -11.81 13.37
N ASP A 329 -4.67 -11.76 12.38
CA ASP A 329 -3.23 -11.75 12.62
C ASP A 329 -2.83 -10.33 13.06
N THR A 330 -2.24 -10.20 14.23
CA THR A 330 -1.80 -8.91 14.80
C THR A 330 -0.29 -8.77 14.81
N ASN A 331 0.44 -9.71 14.19
CA ASN A 331 1.87 -9.58 14.04
C ASN A 331 2.19 -8.47 13.04
N ASP A 332 3.25 -7.72 13.34
CA ASP A 332 3.82 -6.74 12.42
C ASP A 332 4.79 -7.43 11.47
N TYR A 333 4.54 -7.29 10.17
CA TYR A 333 5.38 -7.84 9.10
C TYR A 333 5.90 -6.75 8.17
N ASP A 334 5.57 -5.48 8.44
CA ASP A 334 5.89 -4.35 7.55
C ASP A 334 7.23 -3.67 7.93
N ASP A 335 7.94 -4.19 8.93
CA ASP A 335 9.30 -3.79 9.37
C ASP A 335 10.47 -4.40 8.53
N TYR A 336 10.19 -4.99 7.37
CA TYR A 336 11.17 -5.75 6.56
C TYR A 336 11.67 -5.05 5.30
#